data_AF-A0A7C5PQR2-F1
#
_entry.id   AF-A0A7C5PQR2-F1
#
_cell.length_a   1.000
_cell.length_b   1.000
_cell.length_c   1.000
_cell.angle_alpha   90.00
_cell.angle_beta   90.00
_cell.angle_gamma   90.00
#
_symmetry.space_group_name_H-M   'P 1'
#
loop_
_entity.id
_entity.type
_entity.pdbx_description
1 polymer ?
#
loop_
_entity_poly.entity_id
_entity_poly.type
_entity_poly.pdbx_seq_one_letter_code
_entity_poly.pdbx_strand_id
1 'polypeptide(L)'
;MSHRFVARRCRLCGWRVSDLVKCKRGCVTEKSAKQAKDHKVLSILGATGSIGQSSLDVVRNQPDRFSIEALTGNRNIDQLARDAIEFNAKIAVTAD
;
A
#
# COMPACT_ATOMS: atom_id res chain seq x y z
N MET A 1 36.62 13.55 -14.75
CA MET A 1 35.71 14.66 -14.38
C MET A 1 34.32 14.10 -14.10
N SER A 2 34.15 13.36 -13.00
CA SER A 2 33.53 13.80 -11.73
C SER A 2 32.11 14.39 -11.87
N HIS A 3 31.13 13.55 -12.22
CA HIS A 3 29.73 13.80 -11.86
C HIS A 3 29.55 13.56 -10.37
N ARG A 4 29.68 14.65 -9.61
CA ARG A 4 29.55 14.73 -8.17
C ARG A 4 28.06 14.70 -7.82
N PHE A 5 27.49 13.50 -7.75
CA PHE A 5 26.14 13.29 -7.21
C PHE A 5 26.17 13.68 -5.73
N VAL A 6 25.59 14.85 -5.44
CA VAL A 6 25.54 15.45 -4.12
C VAL A 6 24.85 14.49 -3.17
N ALA A 7 25.64 13.83 -2.31
CA ALA A 7 25.18 13.25 -1.06
C ALA A 7 24.46 14.37 -0.28
N ARG A 8 23.13 14.42 -0.42
CA ARG A 8 22.27 15.28 0.38
C ARG A 8 22.32 14.76 1.81
N ARG A 9 23.27 15.32 2.55
CA ARG A 9 23.37 15.35 4.00
C ARG A 9 21.97 15.52 4.60
N CYS A 10 21.53 14.55 5.39
CA CYS A 10 20.28 14.67 6.14
C CYS A 10 20.41 15.93 7.01
N ARG A 11 19.60 16.95 6.70
CA ARG A 11 19.69 18.29 7.31
C ARG A 11 19.32 18.28 8.81
N LEU A 12 18.88 17.14 9.33
CA LEU A 12 18.37 16.98 10.70
C LEU A 12 19.35 16.37 11.69
N CYS A 13 20.42 15.67 11.28
CA CYS A 13 21.30 14.99 12.25
C CYS A 13 22.79 15.38 12.23
N GLY A 14 23.26 16.13 11.22
CA GLY A 14 24.57 16.81 11.28
C GLY A 14 25.83 15.96 11.51
N TRP A 15 25.76 14.62 11.54
CA TRP A 15 26.88 13.77 11.97
C TRP A 15 27.56 13.00 10.84
N ARG A 16 28.89 12.90 10.97
CA ARG A 16 29.78 12.00 10.24
C ARG A 16 29.85 10.72 11.06
N VAL A 17 29.45 9.60 10.48
CA VAL A 17 29.40 8.29 11.15
C VAL A 17 30.80 7.75 11.39
N SER A 18 31.19 7.68 12.65
CA SER A 18 32.13 6.70 13.16
C SER A 18 31.47 6.10 14.40
N ASP A 19 31.32 4.78 14.38
CA ASP A 19 30.77 3.92 15.43
C ASP A 19 29.26 3.58 15.33
N LEU A 20 29.06 2.34 14.90
CA LEU A 20 27.82 1.59 14.74
C LEU A 20 27.04 1.46 16.06
N VAL A 21 26.13 2.39 16.35
CA VAL A 21 24.92 2.08 17.14
C VAL A 21 23.69 2.77 16.54
N LYS A 22 23.06 2.04 15.61
CA LYS A 22 21.60 1.95 15.39
C LYS A 22 20.82 3.27 15.34
N CYS A 23 20.85 3.92 14.17
CA CYS A 23 19.70 4.70 13.72
C CYS A 23 18.52 3.74 13.50
N LYS A 24 17.68 3.53 14.52
CA LYS A 24 16.48 2.66 14.47
C LYS A 24 15.37 3.16 13.53
N ARG A 25 15.54 4.31 12.88
CA ARG A 25 14.55 4.89 11.98
C ARG A 25 15.17 4.97 10.59
N GLY A 26 14.93 3.91 9.82
CA GLY A 26 15.43 3.74 8.46
C GLY A 26 15.36 5.05 7.68
N CYS A 27 16.50 5.42 7.09
CA CYS A 27 16.57 6.50 6.11
C CYS A 27 15.86 6.01 4.85
N VAL A 28 14.53 6.06 4.87
CA VAL A 28 13.70 5.96 3.69
C VAL A 28 13.64 7.36 3.07
N THR A 29 13.67 7.42 1.74
CA THR A 29 13.45 8.68 1.02
C THR A 29 12.16 9.33 1.50
N GLU A 30 12.08 10.66 1.44
CA GLU A 30 10.88 11.42 1.86
C GLU A 30 9.59 10.89 1.19
N LYS A 31 9.71 10.28 -0.01
CA LYS A 31 8.61 9.61 -0.71
C LYS A 31 8.15 8.31 -0.03
N SER A 32 9.08 7.46 0.37
CA SER A 32 8.78 6.13 0.93
C SER A 32 8.25 6.22 2.37
N ALA A 33 8.72 7.18 3.19
CA ALA A 33 8.11 7.47 4.49
C ALA A 33 6.68 8.04 4.40
N LYS A 34 6.39 8.84 3.37
CA LYS A 34 5.06 9.43 3.17
C LYS A 34 4.05 8.40 2.66
N GLN A 35 4.49 7.45 1.83
CA GLN A 35 3.66 6.33 1.36
C GLN A 35 3.24 5.39 2.50
N ALA A 36 4.16 5.03 3.40
CA ALA A 36 3.83 4.21 4.57
C ALA A 36 2.85 4.88 5.56
N LYS A 37 2.70 6.21 5.49
CA LYS A 37 1.84 6.99 6.39
C LYS A 37 0.41 7.18 5.89
N ASP A 38 0.15 6.94 4.61
CA ASP A 38 -1.17 7.09 3.97
C ASP A 38 -1.74 5.72 3.56
N HIS A 39 -1.55 4.72 4.43
CA HIS A 39 -2.13 3.40 4.24
C HIS A 39 -3.61 3.44 4.62
N LYS A 40 -4.48 3.39 3.62
CA LYS A 40 -5.93 3.47 3.80
C LYS A 40 -6.56 2.10 3.67
N VAL A 41 -7.47 1.82 4.59
CA VAL A 41 -8.26 0.59 4.58
C VAL A 41 -9.58 0.88 3.87
N LEU A 42 -9.93 0.05 2.89
CA LEU A 42 -11.10 0.22 2.04
C LEU A 42 -12.08 -0.93 2.24
N SER A 43 -13.38 -0.60 2.13
CA SER A 43 -14.47 -1.56 2.02
C SER A 43 -15.20 -1.30 0.71
N ILE A 44 -15.30 -2.31 -0.16
CA ILE A 44 -15.88 -2.16 -1.49
C ILE A 44 -17.25 -2.85 -1.53
N LEU A 45 -18.28 -2.04 -1.75
CA LEU A 45 -19.65 -2.51 -1.91
C LEU A 45 -19.92 -2.77 -3.40
N GLY A 46 -20.15 -4.03 -3.78
CA GLY A 46 -20.30 -4.42 -5.18
C GLY A 46 -18.97 -4.61 -5.92
N ALA A 47 -18.01 -5.29 -5.29
CA ALA A 47 -16.69 -5.63 -5.82
C ALA A 47 -16.76 -6.34 -7.18
N THR A 48 -17.77 -7.19 -7.41
CA THR A 48 -17.96 -7.92 -8.68
C THR A 48 -18.56 -7.07 -9.80
N GLY A 49 -18.99 -5.85 -9.54
CA GLY A 49 -19.48 -4.92 -10.56
C GLY A 49 -18.35 -4.20 -11.29
N SER A 50 -18.66 -3.52 -12.39
CA SER A 50 -17.67 -2.79 -13.20
C SER A 50 -16.87 -1.75 -12.41
N ILE A 51 -17.54 -1.01 -11.52
CA ILE A 51 -16.90 -0.02 -10.64
C ILE A 51 -16.08 -0.71 -9.54
N GLY A 52 -16.58 -1.83 -9.00
CA GLY A 52 -15.87 -2.62 -8.01
C GLY A 52 -14.55 -3.17 -8.56
N GLN A 53 -14.58 -3.80 -9.74
CA GLN A 53 -13.40 -4.33 -10.41
C GLN A 53 -12.41 -3.22 -10.78
N SER A 54 -12.90 -2.10 -11.33
CA SER A 54 -12.06 -0.93 -11.60
C SER A 54 -11.40 -0.39 -10.33
N SER A 55 -12.11 -0.42 -9.20
CA SER A 55 -11.57 0.02 -7.90
C SER A 55 -10.49 -0.94 -7.40
N LEU A 56 -10.71 -2.26 -7.56
CA LEU A 56 -9.72 -3.28 -7.25
C LEU A 56 -8.46 -3.12 -8.11
N ASP A 57 -8.58 -2.74 -9.38
CA ASP A 57 -7.43 -2.47 -10.25
C ASP A 57 -6.57 -1.31 -9.74
N VAL A 58 -7.17 -0.28 -9.13
CA VAL A 58 -6.40 0.80 -8.48
C VAL A 58 -5.63 0.28 -7.28
N VAL A 59 -6.24 -0.60 -6.48
CA VAL A 59 -5.61 -1.24 -5.32
C VAL A 59 -4.46 -2.15 -5.76
N ARG A 60 -4.63 -2.94 -6.84
CA ARG A 60 -3.56 -3.77 -7.45
C ARG A 60 -2.33 -2.95 -7.82
N ASN A 61 -2.56 -1.75 -8.35
CA ASN A 61 -1.47 -0.87 -8.78
C ASN A 61 -0.79 -0.14 -7.61
N GLN A 62 -1.41 -0.09 -6.43
CA GLN A 62 -0.92 0.65 -5.26
C GLN A 62 -1.12 -0.13 -3.95
N PRO A 63 -0.59 -1.37 -3.83
CA PRO A 63 -0.83 -2.22 -2.66
C PRO A 63 -0.19 -1.66 -1.39
N ASP A 64 0.88 -0.87 -1.49
CA ASP A 64 1.52 -0.19 -0.37
C ASP A 64 0.65 0.91 0.26
N ARG A 65 -0.40 1.36 -0.44
CA ARG A 65 -1.25 2.48 -0.02
C ARG A 65 -2.65 2.05 0.37
N PHE A 66 -3.13 0.92 -0.15
CA PHE A 66 -4.49 0.49 0.03
C PHE A 66 -4.53 -0.97 0.48
N SER A 67 -5.34 -1.22 1.50
CA SER A 67 -5.67 -2.58 1.94
C SER A 67 -7.17 -2.76 1.95
N ILE A 68 -7.63 -3.94 1.54
CA ILE A 68 -9.04 -4.29 1.53
C ILE A 68 -9.40 -4.97 2.85
N GLU A 69 -10.39 -4.41 3.55
CA GLU A 69 -10.94 -5.05 4.74
C GLU A 69 -12.19 -5.88 4.41
N ALA A 70 -13.08 -5.32 3.59
CA ALA A 70 -14.32 -5.98 3.22
C ALA A 70 -14.64 -5.86 1.72
N LEU A 71 -15.10 -6.95 1.13
CA LEU A 71 -15.66 -6.99 -0.23
C LEU A 71 -17.11 -7.49 -0.17
N THR A 72 -17.99 -6.89 -0.96
CA THR A 72 -19.34 -7.42 -1.13
C THR A 72 -19.64 -7.71 -2.59
N GLY A 73 -20.43 -8.74 -2.86
CA GLY A 73 -20.88 -9.13 -4.19
C GLY A 73 -22.32 -9.63 -4.18
N ASN A 74 -22.93 -9.76 -5.35
CA ASN A 74 -24.27 -10.33 -5.50
C ASN A 74 -24.17 -11.75 -6.11
N ARG A 75 -24.51 -11.92 -7.39
CA ARG A 75 -24.61 -13.25 -8.03
C ARG A 75 -23.28 -13.93 -8.38
N ASN A 76 -22.18 -13.19 -8.52
CA ASN A 76 -20.90 -13.75 -9.02
C ASN A 76 -19.98 -14.17 -7.86
N ILE A 77 -20.37 -15.25 -7.18
CA ILE A 77 -19.69 -15.74 -5.97
C ILE A 77 -18.26 -16.19 -6.26
N ASP A 78 -18.05 -16.88 -7.39
CA ASP A 78 -16.72 -17.37 -7.77
C ASP A 78 -15.73 -16.22 -7.98
N GLN A 79 -16.17 -15.12 -8.61
CA GLN A 79 -15.33 -13.95 -8.77
C GLN A 79 -15.07 -13.27 -7.43
N LEU A 80 -16.09 -13.10 -6.58
CA LEU A 80 -15.93 -12.51 -5.26
C LEU A 80 -14.93 -13.30 -4.39
N ALA A 81 -15.00 -14.64 -4.42
CA ALA A 81 -14.10 -15.50 -3.68
C ALA A 81 -12.64 -15.36 -4.18
N ARG A 82 -12.44 -15.33 -5.50
CA ARG A 82 -11.11 -15.08 -6.10
C ARG A 82 -10.54 -13.74 -5.67
N ASP A 83 -11.33 -12.67 -5.77
CA ASP A 83 -10.91 -11.34 -5.37
C ASP A 83 -10.59 -11.28 -3.87
N ALA A 84 -11.43 -11.86 -3.02
CA ALA A 84 -11.19 -11.89 -1.58
C ALA A 84 -9.86 -12.58 -1.21
N ILE A 85 -9.51 -13.67 -1.90
CA ILE A 85 -8.23 -14.37 -1.71
C ILE A 85 -7.07 -13.51 -2.22
N GLU A 86 -7.21 -12.92 -3.42
CA GLU A 86 -6.16 -12.10 -4.03
C GLU A 86 -5.77 -10.90 -3.14
N PHE A 87 -6.77 -10.19 -2.62
CA PHE A 87 -6.55 -8.99 -1.80
C PHE A 87 -6.47 -9.28 -0.30
N ASN A 88 -6.54 -10.55 0.10
CA ASN A 88 -6.57 -10.99 1.50
C ASN A 88 -7.61 -10.22 2.32
N ALA A 89 -8.81 -10.09 1.76
CA ALA A 89 -9.92 -9.40 2.40
C ALA A 89 -10.34 -10.17 3.66
N LYS A 90 -10.50 -9.46 4.78
CA LYS A 90 -10.92 -10.09 6.04
C LYS A 90 -12.36 -10.59 5.99
N ILE A 91 -13.20 -9.91 5.22
CA ILE A 91 -14.64 -10.19 5.14
C ILE A 91 -15.07 -10.18 3.67
N ALA A 92 -15.77 -11.23 3.25
CA ALA A 92 -16.49 -11.30 1.98
C ALA A 92 -17.98 -11.51 2.26
N VAL A 93 -18.84 -10.63 1.76
CA VAL A 93 -20.29 -10.70 1.96
C VAL A 93 -21.00 -10.89 0.63
N THR A 94 -21.94 -11.83 0.58
CA THR A 94 -22.78 -12.09 -0.59
C THR A 94 -24.19 -11.59 -0.31
N ALA A 95 -24.77 -10.86 -1.26
CA ALA A 95 -26.19 -10.55 -1.28
C ALA A 95 -26.97 -11.68 -1.99
N ASP A 96 -28.23 -11.85 -1.59
CA ASP A 96 -29.21 -12.78 -2.17
C ASP A 96 -29.89 -12.17 -3.41
#